data_AF-A0A7W5BV30-F1
#
_entry.id   AF-A0A7W5BV30-F1
#
_cell.length_a   1.000
_cell.length_b   1.000
_cell.length_c   1.000
_cell.angle_alpha   90.00
_cell.angle_beta   90.00
_cell.angle_gamma   90.00
#
_symmetry.space_group_name_H-M   'P 1'
#
loop_
_entity.id
_entity.type
_entity.pdbx_description
1 polymer ?
#
loop_
_entity_poly.entity_id
_entity_poly.type
_entity_poly.pdbx_seq_one_letter_code
_entity_poly.pdbx_strand_id
1 'polypeptide(L)'
;MPLISTQTPSLGLIDSGVPAGTALVRFHSPGSPDAEDRLGHGRAILATLGHYLPLSRLEIALYKLFETRLTADAADLAAAFEWYATAPPAWLLCSLGLPRSDDRLQTAVERLQVAGTRIIASSPRFGAPTYPAAWPGVIAVSGAAGLLPGPPRQGRDGRWYACVWAARRASVESPWQPWMTGPPPAGTPSPLGGASFAAAHALGYWLAKEVGESLMR
;
A
#
# COMPACT_ATOMS: atom_id res chain seq x y z
N MET A 1 21.41 -8.68 19.23
CA MET A 1 21.00 -9.53 18.10
C MET A 1 19.50 -9.32 17.92
N PRO A 2 18.99 -8.87 16.77
CA PRO A 2 17.55 -8.77 16.60
C PRO A 2 16.98 -10.19 16.45
N LEU A 3 15.94 -10.50 17.21
CA LEU A 3 15.15 -11.72 17.08
C LEU A 3 14.45 -11.65 15.71
N ILE A 4 14.88 -12.47 14.77
CA ILE A 4 14.19 -12.63 13.48
C ILE A 4 12.88 -13.35 13.80
N SER A 5 11.75 -12.71 13.49
CA SER A 5 10.44 -13.36 13.60
C SER A 5 10.38 -14.51 12.59
N THR A 6 10.06 -15.71 13.06
CA THR A 6 9.94 -16.90 12.20
C THR A 6 8.57 -17.02 11.53
N GLN A 7 7.65 -16.08 11.78
CA GLN A 7 6.34 -16.05 11.14
C GLN A 7 6.38 -15.22 9.87
N THR A 8 5.83 -15.78 8.78
CA THR A 8 5.57 -15.06 7.54
C THR A 8 4.67 -13.85 7.84
N PRO A 9 5.07 -12.62 7.47
CA PRO A 9 4.23 -11.46 7.76
C PRO A 9 2.91 -11.52 6.99
N SER A 10 1.80 -11.27 7.69
CA SER A 10 0.49 -11.13 7.08
C SER A 10 0.23 -9.69 6.62
N LEU A 11 -0.25 -9.57 5.39
CA LEU A 11 -0.50 -8.30 4.69
C LEU A 11 -1.96 -8.22 4.24
N GLY A 12 -2.68 -7.22 4.74
CA GLY A 12 -3.92 -6.76 4.14
C GLY A 12 -3.66 -5.74 3.03
N LEU A 13 -4.35 -5.88 1.89
CA LEU A 13 -4.34 -4.94 0.77
C LEU A 13 -5.77 -4.51 0.39
N ILE A 14 -6.05 -3.20 0.47
CA ILE A 14 -7.28 -2.60 -0.08
C ILE A 14 -6.93 -1.92 -1.39
N ASP A 15 -7.34 -2.50 -2.52
CA ASP A 15 -6.98 -1.98 -3.86
C ASP A 15 -7.91 -2.52 -4.99
N SER A 16 -7.48 -2.44 -6.24
CA SER A 16 -8.23 -2.84 -7.44
C SER A 16 -8.10 -4.31 -7.84
N GLY A 17 -7.30 -5.08 -7.10
CA GLY A 17 -7.09 -6.50 -7.37
C GLY A 17 -5.62 -6.89 -7.32
N VAL A 18 -5.31 -8.06 -7.86
CA VAL A 18 -3.95 -8.63 -7.96
C VAL A 18 -3.73 -9.25 -9.34
N PRO A 19 -2.47 -9.51 -9.76
CA PRO A 19 -2.19 -10.34 -10.93
C PRO A 19 -2.83 -11.73 -10.80
N ALA A 20 -3.27 -12.30 -11.92
CA ALA A 20 -3.75 -13.69 -11.96
C ALA A 20 -2.69 -14.66 -11.39
N GLY A 21 -3.13 -15.64 -10.61
CA GLY A 21 -2.26 -16.62 -9.96
C GLY A 21 -1.54 -16.13 -8.70
N THR A 22 -1.77 -14.89 -8.25
CA THR A 22 -1.29 -14.44 -6.93
C THR A 22 -1.91 -15.28 -5.83
N ALA A 23 -1.09 -15.89 -4.98
CA ALA A 23 -1.58 -16.64 -3.82
C ALA A 23 -2.18 -15.67 -2.79
N LEU A 24 -3.45 -15.87 -2.45
CA LEU A 24 -4.16 -15.11 -1.43
C LEU A 24 -4.62 -16.04 -0.32
N VAL A 25 -4.36 -15.66 0.93
CA VAL A 25 -4.88 -16.40 2.09
C VAL A 25 -6.36 -16.11 2.33
N ARG A 26 -6.81 -14.90 1.93
CA ARG A 26 -8.22 -14.46 1.99
C ARG A 26 -8.50 -13.48 0.87
N PHE A 27 -9.72 -13.50 0.35
CA PHE A 27 -10.19 -12.59 -0.68
C PHE A 27 -11.64 -12.18 -0.43
N HIS A 28 -11.96 -10.92 -0.68
CA HIS A 28 -13.32 -10.43 -0.81
C HIS A 28 -13.39 -9.31 -1.85
N SER A 29 -14.49 -9.28 -2.61
CA SER A 29 -14.92 -8.15 -3.41
C SER A 29 -16.45 -8.02 -3.28
N PRO A 30 -16.99 -6.82 -3.09
CA PRO A 30 -18.43 -6.60 -3.15
C PRO A 30 -19.04 -6.84 -4.53
N GLY A 31 -18.24 -6.68 -5.60
CA GLY A 31 -18.74 -6.57 -6.98
C GLY A 31 -18.15 -7.55 -7.98
N SER A 32 -17.21 -8.41 -7.58
CA SER A 32 -16.52 -9.34 -8.49
C SER A 32 -16.30 -10.71 -7.87
N PRO A 33 -16.45 -11.80 -8.65
CA PRO A 33 -16.17 -13.14 -8.16
C PRO A 33 -14.66 -13.46 -8.09
N ASP A 34 -13.81 -12.61 -8.67
CA ASP A 34 -12.38 -12.86 -8.80
C ASP A 34 -11.51 -11.69 -8.31
N ALA A 35 -10.29 -12.05 -7.93
CA ALA A 35 -9.29 -11.13 -7.42
C ALA A 35 -8.52 -10.41 -8.53
N GLU A 36 -8.82 -10.65 -9.82
CA GLU A 36 -8.01 -10.13 -10.91
C GLU A 36 -8.18 -8.61 -11.02
N ASP A 37 -7.03 -7.93 -11.03
CA ASP A 37 -6.96 -6.50 -11.23
C ASP A 37 -7.20 -6.13 -12.69
N ARG A 38 -8.28 -5.40 -12.96
CA ARG A 38 -8.60 -4.91 -14.30
C ARG A 38 -8.15 -3.46 -14.52
N LEU A 39 -7.81 -2.74 -13.45
CA LEU A 39 -7.39 -1.34 -13.51
C LEU A 39 -5.87 -1.18 -13.60
N GLY A 40 -5.11 -2.18 -13.15
CA GLY A 40 -3.65 -2.17 -13.15
C GLY A 40 -3.01 -1.51 -11.94
N HIS A 41 -3.79 -0.85 -11.08
CA HIS A 41 -3.26 -0.18 -9.88
C HIS A 41 -2.75 -1.19 -8.85
N GLY A 42 -3.57 -2.18 -8.48
CA GLY A 42 -3.18 -3.25 -7.55
C GLY A 42 -2.00 -4.08 -8.05
N ARG A 43 -1.92 -4.37 -9.35
CA ARG A 43 -0.73 -4.99 -9.97
C ARG A 43 0.52 -4.16 -9.77
N ALA A 44 0.43 -2.84 -9.95
CA ALA A 44 1.56 -1.94 -9.78
C ALA A 44 1.97 -1.81 -8.30
N ILE A 45 1.02 -1.85 -7.37
CA ILE A 45 1.29 -1.90 -5.93
C ILE A 45 2.04 -3.19 -5.57
N LEU A 46 1.57 -4.35 -6.02
CA LEU A 46 2.23 -5.62 -5.75
C LEU A 46 3.61 -5.72 -6.43
N ALA A 47 3.77 -5.19 -7.64
CA ALA A 47 5.08 -5.09 -8.28
C ALA A 47 6.04 -4.21 -7.46
N THR A 48 5.53 -3.13 -6.87
CA THR A 48 6.31 -2.22 -6.00
C THR A 48 6.70 -2.88 -4.69
N LEU A 49 5.83 -3.67 -4.07
CA LEU A 49 6.18 -4.50 -2.92
C LEU A 49 7.22 -5.56 -3.31
N GLY A 50 6.97 -6.25 -4.44
CA GLY A 50 7.84 -7.28 -5.01
C GLY A 50 9.26 -6.81 -5.37
N HIS A 51 9.48 -5.50 -5.47
CA HIS A 51 10.81 -4.91 -5.62
C HIS A 51 11.69 -5.10 -4.38
N TYR A 52 11.10 -5.15 -3.18
CA TYR A 52 11.84 -5.24 -1.92
C TYR A 52 11.97 -6.66 -1.37
N LEU A 53 11.00 -7.52 -1.64
CA LEU A 53 10.97 -8.91 -1.18
C LEU A 53 10.12 -9.78 -2.10
N PRO A 54 10.42 -11.09 -2.22
CA PRO A 54 9.54 -12.01 -2.92
C PRO A 54 8.16 -12.05 -2.27
N LEU A 55 7.09 -11.85 -3.06
CA LEU A 55 5.71 -11.86 -2.54
C LEU A 55 5.30 -13.22 -1.93
N SER A 56 6.00 -14.31 -2.28
CA SER A 56 5.82 -15.63 -1.65
C SER A 56 6.23 -15.67 -0.18
N ARG A 57 6.92 -14.64 0.33
CA ARG A 57 7.23 -14.46 1.76
C ARG A 57 6.16 -13.67 2.51
N LEU A 58 4.99 -13.46 1.92
CA LEU A 58 3.88 -12.73 2.52
C LEU A 58 2.61 -13.59 2.49
N GLU A 59 1.84 -13.52 3.56
CA GLU A 59 0.46 -13.99 3.58
C GLU A 59 -0.47 -12.85 3.19
N ILE A 60 -0.90 -12.81 1.92
CA ILE A 60 -1.65 -11.67 1.38
C ILE A 60 -3.16 -11.92 1.48
N ALA A 61 -3.87 -11.04 2.18
CA ALA A 61 -5.32 -10.97 2.23
C ALA A 61 -5.80 -9.73 1.46
N LEU A 62 -6.62 -9.93 0.43
CA LEU A 62 -7.10 -8.87 -0.46
C LEU A 62 -8.56 -8.51 -0.20
N TYR A 63 -8.81 -7.22 0.01
CA TYR A 63 -10.14 -6.64 -0.17
C TYR A 63 -10.11 -5.80 -1.45
N LYS A 64 -10.72 -6.34 -2.51
CA LYS A 64 -10.79 -5.66 -3.80
C LYS A 64 -11.96 -4.68 -3.77
N LEU A 65 -11.61 -3.41 -3.63
CA LEU A 65 -12.54 -2.29 -3.49
C LEU A 65 -12.83 -1.64 -4.84
N PHE A 66 -11.84 -1.57 -5.73
CA PHE A 66 -11.97 -0.89 -7.02
C PHE A 66 -12.19 -1.88 -8.16
N GLU A 67 -13.36 -1.84 -8.79
CA GLU A 67 -13.67 -2.72 -9.92
C GLU A 67 -13.43 -2.04 -11.28
N THR A 68 -14.11 -0.92 -11.52
CA THR A 68 -14.08 -0.22 -12.82
C THR A 68 -13.43 1.16 -12.75
N ARG A 69 -13.32 1.73 -11.54
CA ARG A 69 -12.76 3.07 -11.29
C ARG A 69 -12.09 3.10 -9.92
N LEU A 70 -11.06 3.94 -9.76
CA LEU A 70 -10.37 4.19 -8.49
C LEU A 70 -11.15 5.18 -7.62
N THR A 71 -12.39 4.87 -7.34
CA THR A 71 -13.31 5.68 -6.53
C THR A 71 -14.05 4.77 -5.57
N ALA A 72 -14.11 5.17 -4.31
CA ALA A 72 -14.87 4.49 -3.26
C ALA A 72 -15.48 5.55 -2.35
N ASP A 73 -16.56 5.19 -1.66
CA ASP A 73 -17.12 6.01 -0.60
C ASP A 73 -16.66 5.53 0.80
N ALA A 74 -17.12 6.24 1.83
CA ALA A 74 -16.77 5.92 3.21
C ALA A 74 -17.37 4.60 3.69
N ALA A 75 -18.56 4.22 3.21
CA ALA A 75 -19.22 3.00 3.62
C ALA A 75 -18.51 1.77 3.05
N ASP A 76 -18.09 1.83 1.79
CA ASP A 76 -17.33 0.76 1.15
C ASP A 76 -15.96 0.59 1.82
N LEU A 77 -15.28 1.71 2.13
CA LEU A 77 -13.99 1.64 2.84
C LEU A 77 -14.16 1.12 4.27
N ALA A 78 -15.21 1.54 4.99
CA ALA A 78 -15.50 1.02 6.33
C ALA A 78 -15.73 -0.50 6.29
N ALA A 79 -16.50 -1.00 5.30
CA ALA A 79 -16.73 -2.42 5.11
C ALA A 79 -15.42 -3.20 4.85
N ALA A 80 -14.47 -2.61 4.12
CA ALA A 80 -13.14 -3.18 3.93
C ALA A 80 -12.38 -3.33 5.25
N PHE A 81 -12.33 -2.26 6.06
CA PHE A 81 -11.67 -2.30 7.38
C PHE A 81 -12.34 -3.28 8.34
N GLU A 82 -13.68 -3.33 8.35
CA GLU A 82 -14.45 -4.30 9.15
C GLU A 82 -14.18 -5.75 8.73
N TRP A 83 -14.05 -6.01 7.43
CA TRP A 83 -13.68 -7.34 6.93
C TRP A 83 -12.28 -7.76 7.40
N TYR A 84 -11.32 -6.83 7.44
CA TYR A 84 -10.01 -7.10 8.04
C TYR A 84 -10.09 -7.31 9.55
N ALA A 85 -10.96 -6.60 10.27
CA ALA A 85 -11.11 -6.75 11.71
C ALA A 85 -11.54 -8.17 12.14
N THR A 86 -12.15 -8.95 11.23
CA THR A 86 -12.49 -10.37 11.49
C THR A 86 -11.28 -11.31 11.56
N ALA A 87 -10.17 -10.94 10.91
CA ALA A 87 -8.88 -11.62 11.01
C ALA A 87 -7.76 -10.59 10.73
N PRO A 88 -7.35 -9.82 11.76
CA PRO A 88 -6.47 -8.67 11.60
C PRO A 88 -5.09 -9.06 11.05
N PRO A 89 -4.60 -8.45 9.96
CA PRO A 89 -3.25 -8.67 9.47
C PRO A 89 -2.22 -7.90 10.31
N ALA A 90 -0.96 -8.29 10.25
CA ALA A 90 0.13 -7.55 10.91
C ALA A 90 0.35 -6.16 10.27
N TRP A 91 0.15 -6.07 8.96
CA TRP A 91 0.21 -4.84 8.17
C TRP A 91 -1.06 -4.69 7.31
N LEU A 92 -1.57 -3.47 7.19
CA LEU A 92 -2.65 -3.14 6.25
C LEU A 92 -2.22 -1.97 5.36
N LEU A 93 -2.24 -2.17 4.05
CA LEU A 93 -2.02 -1.11 3.06
C LEU A 93 -3.37 -0.60 2.53
N CYS A 94 -3.64 0.67 2.79
CA CYS A 94 -4.76 1.42 2.22
C CYS A 94 -4.20 2.44 1.22
N SER A 95 -4.28 2.12 -0.07
CA SER A 95 -3.67 2.90 -1.14
C SER A 95 -4.59 4.01 -1.68
N LEU A 96 -5.52 4.50 -0.86
CA LEU A 96 -6.49 5.54 -1.18
C LEU A 96 -6.75 6.46 0.01
N GLY A 97 -7.45 7.57 -0.23
CA GLY A 97 -7.86 8.48 0.83
C GLY A 97 -9.17 9.19 0.51
N LEU A 98 -9.99 9.37 1.54
CA LEU A 98 -11.27 10.09 1.48
C LEU A 98 -11.11 11.52 2.02
N PRO A 99 -11.79 12.51 1.43
CA PRO A 99 -11.66 13.91 1.86
C PRO A 99 -12.42 14.24 3.15
N ARG A 100 -13.35 13.38 3.57
CA ARG A 100 -14.17 13.56 4.78
C ARG A 100 -13.94 12.39 5.72
N SER A 101 -13.92 12.67 7.00
CA SER A 101 -13.95 11.65 8.05
C SER A 101 -15.33 10.99 8.07
N ASP A 102 -15.36 9.76 8.56
CA ASP A 102 -16.57 8.98 8.76
C ASP A 102 -16.41 8.16 10.05
N ASP A 103 -17.41 8.21 10.93
CA ASP A 103 -17.32 7.64 12.28
C ASP A 103 -17.26 6.10 12.25
N ARG A 104 -17.95 5.47 11.29
CA ARG A 104 -17.93 4.01 11.13
C ARG A 104 -16.56 3.55 10.67
N LEU A 105 -15.99 4.22 9.67
CA LEU A 105 -14.63 3.96 9.22
C LEU A 105 -13.61 4.21 10.33
N GLN A 106 -13.74 5.30 11.09
CA GLN A 106 -12.85 5.60 12.22
C GLN A 106 -12.89 4.48 13.26
N THR A 107 -14.09 4.04 13.65
CA THR A 107 -14.28 2.92 14.58
C THR A 107 -13.61 1.65 14.07
N ALA A 108 -13.70 1.35 12.77
CA ALA A 108 -13.07 0.18 12.16
C ALA A 108 -11.53 0.29 12.14
N VAL A 109 -10.98 1.48 11.90
CA VAL A 109 -9.54 1.77 12.00
C VAL A 109 -9.05 1.55 13.43
N GLU A 110 -9.73 2.11 14.43
CA GLU A 110 -9.37 1.98 15.85
C GLU A 110 -9.38 0.50 16.28
N ARG A 111 -10.36 -0.30 15.84
CA ARG A 111 -10.41 -1.74 16.12
C ARG A 111 -9.18 -2.47 15.59
N LEU A 112 -8.73 -2.18 14.37
CA LEU A 112 -7.51 -2.78 13.82
C LEU A 112 -6.25 -2.33 14.56
N GLN A 113 -6.17 -1.06 14.95
CA GLN A 113 -5.05 -0.55 15.74
C GLN A 113 -4.97 -1.24 17.10
N VAL A 114 -6.11 -1.42 17.78
CA VAL A 114 -6.18 -2.16 19.06
C VAL A 114 -5.77 -3.62 18.88
N ALA A 115 -6.09 -4.23 17.75
CA ALA A 115 -5.63 -5.58 17.40
C ALA A 115 -4.13 -5.66 17.03
N GLY A 116 -3.41 -4.53 17.00
CA GLY A 116 -1.98 -4.46 16.69
C GLY A 116 -1.65 -4.37 15.20
N THR A 117 -2.65 -4.19 14.32
CA THR A 117 -2.41 -3.99 12.88
C THR A 117 -1.72 -2.65 12.65
N ARG A 118 -0.58 -2.68 11.96
CA ARG A 118 0.11 -1.47 11.47
C ARG A 118 -0.55 -1.01 10.17
N ILE A 119 -1.31 0.07 10.24
CA ILE A 119 -2.06 0.60 9.08
C ILE A 119 -1.21 1.65 8.39
N ILE A 120 -0.97 1.46 7.09
CA ILE A 120 -0.30 2.41 6.21
C ILE A 120 -1.33 2.96 5.24
N ALA A 121 -1.39 4.28 5.12
CA ALA A 121 -2.31 4.95 4.22
C ALA A 121 -1.60 5.99 3.36
N SER A 122 -2.01 6.06 2.09
CA SER A 122 -1.52 7.10 1.19
C SER A 122 -2.03 8.48 1.63
N SER A 123 -1.12 9.45 1.69
CA SER A 123 -1.41 10.82 2.09
C SER A 123 -0.98 11.78 0.98
N PRO A 124 -1.86 12.66 0.48
CA PRO A 124 -1.49 13.63 -0.52
C PRO A 124 -0.44 14.58 0.04
N ARG A 125 0.61 14.85 -0.76
CA ARG A 125 1.72 15.72 -0.35
C ARG A 125 1.25 17.16 -0.10
N PHE A 126 0.26 17.61 -0.87
CA PHE A 126 -0.29 18.96 -0.81
C PHE A 126 -1.82 18.89 -0.73
N GLY A 127 -2.41 19.92 -0.13
CA GLY A 127 -3.86 20.02 0.04
C GLY A 127 -4.36 19.51 1.38
N ALA A 128 -5.68 19.33 1.46
CA ALA A 128 -6.34 18.90 2.68
C ALA A 128 -5.91 17.47 3.07
N PRO A 129 -5.88 17.15 4.37
CA PRO A 129 -5.69 15.79 4.85
C PRO A 129 -6.77 14.84 4.28
N THR A 130 -6.40 13.58 4.08
CA THR A 130 -7.31 12.52 3.66
C THR A 130 -7.33 11.41 4.70
N TYR A 131 -8.47 10.74 4.83
CA TYR A 131 -8.70 9.65 5.76
C TYR A 131 -8.59 8.30 5.04
N PRO A 132 -7.95 7.27 5.62
CA PRO A 132 -7.58 7.18 7.04
C PRO A 132 -6.22 7.81 7.40
N ALA A 133 -5.42 8.28 6.44
CA ALA A 133 -4.06 8.76 6.68
C ALA A 133 -3.95 9.91 7.70
N ALA A 134 -4.99 10.71 7.87
CA ALA A 134 -5.02 11.82 8.82
C ALA A 134 -5.27 11.40 10.28
N TRP A 135 -5.69 10.16 10.54
CA TRP A 135 -6.00 9.72 11.90
C TRP A 135 -4.76 9.32 12.70
N PRO A 136 -4.74 9.59 14.03
CA PRO A 136 -3.69 9.12 14.92
C PRO A 136 -3.48 7.60 14.80
N GLY A 137 -2.22 7.18 14.91
CA GLY A 137 -1.83 5.76 14.83
C GLY A 137 -1.82 5.18 13.40
N VAL A 138 -2.35 5.89 12.40
CA VAL A 138 -2.17 5.52 10.98
C VAL A 138 -0.85 6.08 10.48
N ILE A 139 -0.06 5.24 9.81
CA ILE A 139 1.20 5.63 9.21
C ILE A 139 0.91 6.30 7.87
N ALA A 140 0.88 7.64 7.88
CA ALA A 140 0.70 8.45 6.68
C ALA A 140 1.96 8.45 5.82
N VAL A 141 1.83 8.07 4.54
CA VAL A 141 2.94 8.08 3.58
C VAL A 141 2.62 8.94 2.37
N SER A 142 3.50 9.90 2.06
CA SER A 142 3.43 10.78 0.90
C SER A 142 4.55 10.50 -0.10
N GLY A 143 4.28 10.77 -1.38
CA GLY A 143 5.29 10.66 -2.42
C GLY A 143 6.27 11.83 -2.41
N ALA A 144 7.56 11.55 -2.54
CA ALA A 144 8.59 12.53 -2.78
C ALA A 144 9.31 12.21 -4.10
N ALA A 145 9.13 13.09 -5.09
CA ALA A 145 9.74 12.93 -6.42
C ALA A 145 11.27 12.98 -6.40
N GLY A 146 11.90 13.41 -5.30
CA GLY A 146 13.36 13.38 -5.11
C GLY A 146 13.89 12.11 -4.45
N LEU A 147 13.04 11.14 -4.12
CA LEU A 147 13.44 9.88 -3.49
C LEU A 147 13.35 8.72 -4.49
N LEU A 148 14.42 7.93 -4.52
CA LEU A 148 14.47 6.64 -5.20
C LEU A 148 13.95 5.54 -4.25
N PRO A 149 13.68 4.31 -4.73
CA PRO A 149 13.38 3.18 -3.87
C PRO A 149 14.45 2.99 -2.80
N GLY A 150 14.04 2.60 -1.59
CA GLY A 150 14.92 2.51 -0.44
C GLY A 150 14.26 2.98 0.85
N PRO A 151 15.05 3.38 1.87
CA PRO A 151 14.52 3.73 3.19
C PRO A 151 13.58 4.95 3.11
N PRO A 152 12.33 4.84 3.61
CA PRO A 152 11.45 5.98 3.73
C PRO A 152 12.01 6.97 4.76
N ARG A 153 11.73 8.27 4.56
CA ARG A 153 12.21 9.35 5.43
C ARG A 153 11.04 9.98 6.16
N GLN A 154 11.14 10.15 7.47
CA GLN A 154 10.12 10.87 8.22
C GLN A 154 10.36 12.39 8.09
N GLY A 155 9.31 13.12 7.74
CA GLY A 155 9.31 14.58 7.71
C GLY A 155 9.04 15.18 9.09
N ARG A 156 9.24 16.50 9.20
CA ARG A 156 8.93 17.26 10.43
C ARG A 156 7.43 17.35 10.71
N ASP A 157 6.60 17.10 9.70
CA ASP A 157 5.14 17.02 9.76
C ASP A 157 4.63 15.66 10.25
N GLY A 158 5.53 14.75 10.65
CA GLY A 158 5.20 13.41 11.15
C GLY A 158 4.91 12.38 10.05
N ARG A 159 4.75 12.82 8.78
CA ARG A 159 4.50 11.93 7.64
C ARG A 159 5.78 11.23 7.20
N TRP A 160 5.63 10.06 6.61
CA TRP A 160 6.72 9.38 5.91
C TRP A 160 6.73 9.77 4.43
N TYR A 161 7.92 9.83 3.87
CA TYR A 161 8.17 10.16 2.47
C TYR A 161 8.94 9.04 1.82
N ALA A 162 8.47 8.60 0.65
CA ALA A 162 9.09 7.52 -0.12
C ALA A 162 9.05 7.82 -1.63
N CYS A 163 9.66 6.93 -2.42
CA CYS A 163 9.63 7.01 -3.87
C CYS A 163 8.20 7.06 -4.38
N VAL A 164 7.92 8.00 -5.28
CA VAL A 164 6.57 8.24 -5.79
C VAL A 164 6.21 7.34 -6.97
N TRP A 165 7.16 6.61 -7.54
CA TRP A 165 7.03 5.90 -8.82
C TRP A 165 6.80 4.41 -8.63
N ALA A 166 5.85 3.81 -9.36
CA ALA A 166 5.65 2.36 -9.31
C ALA A 166 6.79 1.55 -9.96
N ALA A 167 7.07 0.33 -9.46
CA ALA A 167 7.97 -0.62 -10.11
C ALA A 167 7.28 -1.40 -11.26
N ARG A 168 7.94 -1.62 -12.41
CA ARG A 168 7.36 -2.29 -13.62
C ARG A 168 7.23 -3.80 -13.49
N ARG A 169 8.19 -4.39 -12.81
CA ARG A 169 8.32 -5.84 -12.62
C ARG A 169 8.80 -6.08 -11.20
N ALA A 170 8.45 -7.24 -10.63
CA ALA A 170 9.12 -7.82 -9.47
C ALA A 170 10.54 -8.30 -9.85
N SER A 171 11.26 -7.51 -10.65
CA SER A 171 12.63 -7.73 -11.07
C SER A 171 13.38 -6.41 -10.99
N VAL A 172 14.65 -6.51 -10.62
CA VAL A 172 15.51 -5.41 -10.18
C VAL A 172 15.77 -4.34 -11.27
N GLU A 173 15.50 -4.64 -12.54
CA GLU A 173 16.07 -3.93 -13.68
C GLU A 173 15.09 -3.05 -14.48
N SER A 174 13.82 -2.94 -14.11
CA SER A 174 12.85 -2.20 -14.95
C SER A 174 11.74 -1.51 -14.15
N PRO A 175 11.79 -0.19 -13.97
CA PRO A 175 10.67 0.61 -13.47
C PRO A 175 9.68 1.02 -14.58
N TRP A 176 8.40 1.30 -14.24
CA TRP A 176 7.37 1.65 -15.25
C TRP A 176 7.79 2.89 -16.04
N GLN A 177 8.54 3.78 -15.38
CA GLN A 177 9.32 4.88 -15.92
C GLN A 177 10.68 4.90 -15.20
N PRO A 178 11.76 5.49 -15.76
CA PRO A 178 13.08 5.49 -15.10
C PRO A 178 12.99 6.02 -13.67
N TRP A 179 13.79 5.48 -12.76
CA TRP A 179 13.90 5.95 -11.37
C TRP A 179 14.53 7.34 -11.35
N MET A 180 13.75 8.37 -11.65
CA MET A 180 14.25 9.73 -11.78
C MET A 180 13.85 10.59 -10.59
N THR A 181 14.76 11.48 -10.21
CA THR A 181 14.42 12.64 -9.41
C THR A 181 13.77 13.71 -10.30
N GLY A 182 12.56 14.15 -9.96
CA GLY A 182 11.83 15.20 -10.70
C GLY A 182 10.68 14.69 -11.57
N PRO A 183 10.02 15.57 -12.36
CA PRO A 183 8.90 15.17 -13.21
C PRO A 183 9.35 14.20 -14.32
N PRO A 184 8.45 13.33 -14.80
CA PRO A 184 8.77 12.41 -15.89
C PRO A 184 9.03 13.18 -17.20
N PRO A 185 9.84 12.65 -18.14
CA PRO A 185 10.10 13.34 -19.39
C PRO A 185 8.81 13.52 -20.19
N ALA A 186 8.75 14.55 -21.04
CA ALA A 186 7.65 14.74 -21.96
C ALA A 186 7.49 13.49 -22.85
N GLY A 187 6.25 13.01 -23.02
CA GLY A 187 5.95 11.79 -23.79
C GLY A 187 5.99 10.48 -23.01
N THR A 188 6.25 10.51 -21.70
CA THR A 188 6.06 9.32 -20.85
C THR A 188 4.58 8.90 -20.86
N PRO A 189 4.24 7.63 -21.16
CA PRO A 189 2.87 7.12 -20.98
C PRO A 189 2.39 7.42 -19.57
N SER A 190 1.08 7.63 -19.36
CA SER A 190 0.51 8.06 -18.07
C SER A 190 1.24 7.45 -16.87
N PRO A 191 2.10 8.24 -16.18
CA PRO A 191 3.04 7.68 -15.24
C PRO A 191 2.28 7.11 -14.05
N LEU A 192 2.55 5.85 -13.70
CA LEU A 192 2.07 5.28 -12.45
C LEU A 192 2.90 5.86 -11.32
N GLY A 193 2.43 6.98 -10.79
CA GLY A 193 3.05 7.73 -9.73
C GLY A 193 2.03 8.31 -8.75
N GLY A 194 2.41 8.46 -7.49
CA GLY A 194 1.55 9.05 -6.47
C GLY A 194 1.83 8.55 -5.07
N ALA A 195 1.01 9.02 -4.12
CA ALA A 195 1.12 8.64 -2.72
C ALA A 195 0.85 7.14 -2.48
N SER A 196 0.04 6.51 -3.32
CA SER A 196 -0.23 5.06 -3.28
C SER A 196 1.04 4.23 -3.45
N PHE A 197 1.88 4.57 -4.43
CA PHE A 197 3.15 3.88 -4.63
C PHE A 197 4.18 4.23 -3.57
N ALA A 198 4.16 5.46 -3.04
CA ALA A 198 5.00 5.81 -1.90
C ALA A 198 4.67 4.96 -0.66
N ALA A 199 3.38 4.77 -0.36
CA ALA A 199 2.93 3.88 0.69
C ALA A 199 3.39 2.42 0.46
N ALA A 200 3.29 1.92 -0.78
CA ALA A 200 3.81 0.60 -1.15
C ALA A 200 5.33 0.51 -0.99
N HIS A 201 6.09 1.55 -1.36
CA HIS A 201 7.54 1.58 -1.19
C HIS A 201 7.96 1.56 0.28
N ALA A 202 7.30 2.35 1.13
CA ALA A 202 7.57 2.38 2.55
C ALA A 202 7.27 1.03 3.20
N LEU A 203 6.11 0.44 2.88
CA LEU A 203 5.72 -0.87 3.38
C LEU A 203 6.66 -1.98 2.91
N GLY A 204 7.00 -2.02 1.62
CA GLY A 204 7.91 -3.01 1.05
C GLY A 204 9.28 -2.98 1.73
N TYR A 205 9.81 -1.78 1.97
CA TYR A 205 11.05 -1.60 2.73
C TYR A 205 10.95 -2.15 4.16
N TRP A 206 9.86 -1.84 4.89
CA TRP A 206 9.69 -2.32 6.26
C TRP A 206 9.48 -3.84 6.34
N LEU A 207 8.68 -4.41 5.44
CA LEU A 207 8.49 -5.86 5.33
C LEU A 207 9.81 -6.58 5.04
N ALA A 208 10.60 -6.09 4.09
CA ALA A 208 11.91 -6.67 3.77
C ALA A 208 12.86 -6.66 4.97
N LYS A 209 12.85 -5.59 5.78
CA LYS A 209 13.62 -5.56 7.04
C LYS A 209 13.11 -6.56 8.07
N GLU A 210 11.79 -6.75 8.16
CA GLU A 210 11.17 -7.68 9.10
C GLU A 210 11.52 -9.15 8.78
N VAL A 211 11.56 -9.51 7.50
CA VAL A 211 11.92 -10.86 7.03
C VAL A 211 13.43 -11.09 6.87
N GLY A 212 14.26 -10.10 7.22
CA GLY A 212 15.73 -10.21 7.14
C GLY A 212 16.30 -10.23 5.72
N GLU A 213 15.59 -9.67 4.74
CA GLU A 213 16.08 -9.55 3.37
C GLU A 213 17.19 -8.50 3.25
N SER A 214 18.23 -8.80 2.48
CA SER A 214 19.27 -7.84 2.17
C SER A 214 18.70 -6.81 1.18
N LEU A 215 18.23 -5.68 1.71
CA LEU A 215 17.83 -4.52 0.92
C LEU A 215 18.96 -4.15 -0.04
N MET A 216 18.68 -4.18 -1.34
CA MET A 216 19.66 -3.78 -2.35
C MET A 216 20.04 -2.31 -2.14
N ARG A 217 21.36 -2.04 -2.16
CA ARG A 217 21.93 -0.70 -2.08
C ARG A 217 21.86 0.02 -3.41
#